data_AF-A0A7K4F1D1-F1
#
_entry.id   AF-A0A7K4F1D1-F1
#
_cell.length_a   1.000
_cell.length_b   1.000
_cell.length_c   1.000
_cell.angle_alpha   90.00
_cell.angle_beta   90.00
_cell.angle_gamma   90.00
#
_symmetry.space_group_name_H-M   'P 1'
#
loop_
_entity.id
_entity.type
_entity.pdbx_description
1 polymer ?
#
loop_
_entity_poly.entity_id
_entity_poly.type
_entity_poly.pdbx_seq_one_letter_code
_entity_poly.pdbx_strand_id
1 'polypeptide(L)'
;MNLDDLKFELSKPIKPKIDYDEKYRLASVLVVIYGKEPLIVMTEKPQDMKFHAGEISFPGGKLEDDDSDLLDTALRETSEEIG
;
A
#
# COMPACT_ATOMS: atom_id res chain seq x y z
N MET A 1 -4.09 -18.62 12.63
CA MET A 1 -3.22 -17.47 12.96
C MET A 1 -4.15 -16.32 13.31
N ASN A 2 -4.09 -15.81 14.53
CA ASN A 2 -4.92 -14.66 14.92
C ASN A 2 -4.19 -13.36 14.54
N LEU A 3 -4.86 -12.20 14.71
CA LEU A 3 -4.29 -10.91 14.33
C LEU A 3 -3.07 -10.53 15.19
N ASP A 4 -3.01 -10.99 16.44
CA ASP A 4 -1.89 -10.69 17.35
C ASP A 4 -0.60 -11.40 16.91
N ASP A 5 -0.69 -12.66 16.50
CA ASP A 5 0.43 -13.42 15.93
C ASP A 5 0.97 -12.71 14.68
N LEU A 6 0.06 -12.28 13.79
CA LEU A 6 0.40 -11.61 12.55
C LEU A 6 1.04 -10.24 12.80
N LYS A 7 0.50 -9.47 13.75
CA LYS A 7 1.07 -8.19 14.17
C LYS A 7 2.49 -8.39 14.71
N PHE A 8 2.72 -9.40 15.54
CA PHE A 8 4.06 -9.71 16.04
C PHE A 8 5.03 -10.01 14.90
N GLU A 9 4.65 -10.86 13.95
CA GLU A 9 5.50 -11.23 12.82
C GLU A 9 5.77 -10.06 11.86
N LEU A 10 4.75 -9.27 11.52
CA LEU A 10 4.86 -8.15 10.58
C LEU A 10 5.47 -6.88 11.20
N SER A 11 5.50 -6.76 12.52
CA SER A 11 6.14 -5.63 13.21
C SER A 11 7.66 -5.74 13.33
N LYS A 12 8.24 -6.87 12.89
CA LYS A 12 9.69 -7.06 12.89
C LYS A 12 10.34 -6.06 11.92
N PRO A 13 11.42 -5.35 12.33
CA PRO A 13 12.06 -4.38 11.45
C PRO A 13 12.56 -5.04 10.17
N ILE A 14 12.10 -4.52 9.04
CA ILE A 14 12.63 -4.85 7.72
C ILE A 14 13.59 -3.73 7.34
N LYS A 15 14.78 -4.09 6.85
CA LYS A 15 15.72 -3.14 6.24
C LYS A 15 15.74 -3.37 4.74
N PRO A 16 14.75 -2.86 3.99
CA PRO A 16 14.74 -3.05 2.55
C PRO A 16 15.94 -2.33 1.95
N LYS A 17 16.65 -3.01 1.05
CA LYS A 17 17.62 -2.35 0.18
C LYS A 17 16.84 -1.77 -1.00
N ILE A 18 16.58 -0.47 -0.97
CA ILE A 18 15.93 0.22 -2.08
C ILE A 18 17.01 0.52 -3.12
N ASP A 19 16.98 -0.20 -4.24
CA ASP A 19 17.83 0.09 -5.40
C ASP A 19 17.13 1.14 -6.25
N TYR A 20 17.38 2.41 -5.95
CA TYR A 20 16.79 3.53 -6.68
C TYR A 20 17.69 3.88 -7.86
N ASP A 21 17.39 3.29 -9.02
CA ASP A 21 17.80 3.83 -10.32
C ASP A 21 16.79 4.94 -10.65
N GLU A 22 17.24 6.20 -10.81
CA GLU A 22 16.41 7.39 -11.08
C GLU A 22 15.44 7.26 -12.27
N LYS A 23 15.51 6.14 -12.99
CA LYS A 23 14.58 5.72 -14.05
C LYS A 23 13.18 5.35 -13.57
N TYR A 24 12.98 5.00 -12.30
CA TYR A 24 11.67 4.58 -11.79
C TYR A 24 11.13 5.58 -10.76
N ARG A 25 9.81 5.79 -10.77
CA ARG A 25 9.13 6.52 -9.70
C ARG A 25 8.86 5.59 -8.53
N LEU A 26 9.18 6.04 -7.32
CA LEU A 26 8.80 5.35 -6.11
C LEU A 26 7.28 5.31 -5.97
N ALA A 27 6.80 4.26 -5.32
CA ALA A 27 5.39 4.01 -5.03
C ALA A 27 5.28 3.24 -3.72
N SER A 28 4.14 3.37 -3.06
CA SER A 28 3.85 2.71 -1.79
C SER A 28 2.41 2.22 -1.76
N VAL A 29 2.18 1.11 -1.06
CA VAL A 29 0.85 0.50 -0.87
C VAL A 29 0.61 0.20 0.59
N LEU A 30 -0.66 0.25 1.00
CA LEU A 30 -1.08 -0.12 2.35
C LEU A 30 -1.79 -1.48 2.33
N VAL A 31 -1.21 -2.47 3.01
CA VAL A 31 -1.85 -3.77 3.22
C VAL A 31 -2.61 -3.73 4.55
N VAL A 32 -3.90 -3.41 4.48
CA VAL A 32 -4.77 -3.34 5.67
C VAL A 32 -5.26 -4.74 6.01
N ILE A 33 -4.94 -5.20 7.23
CA ILE A 33 -5.34 -6.50 7.76
C ILE A 33 -6.21 -6.30 9.01
N TYR A 34 -7.41 -6.89 9.03
CA TYR A 34 -8.38 -6.66 10.09
C TYR A 34 -9.27 -7.89 10.34
N GLY A 35 -10.08 -7.83 11.41
CA GLY A 35 -11.04 -8.88 11.76
C GLY A 35 -10.49 -9.96 12.71
N LYS A 36 -11.41 -10.75 13.29
CA LYS A 36 -11.05 -11.92 14.14
C LYS A 36 -10.44 -13.04 13.30
N GLU A 37 -11.01 -13.26 12.13
CA GLU A 37 -10.41 -14.01 11.04
C GLU A 37 -9.74 -12.98 10.13
N PRO A 38 -8.42 -13.04 9.90
CA PRO A 38 -7.72 -12.00 9.15
C PRO A 38 -8.25 -11.84 7.73
N LEU A 39 -8.77 -10.64 7.44
CA LEU A 39 -9.19 -10.20 6.12
C LEU A 39 -8.26 -9.12 5.62
N ILE A 40 -8.11 -9.05 4.31
CA ILE A 40 -7.27 -8.09 3.62
C ILE A 40 -8.15 -7.16 2.79
N VAL A 41 -7.94 -5.86 2.89
CA VAL A 41 -8.61 -4.87 2.03
C VAL A 41 -7.94 -4.85 0.66
N MET A 42 -8.76 -4.93 -0.39
CA MET A 42 -8.38 -4.77 -1.78
C MET A 42 -9.32 -3.75 -2.43
N THR A 43 -8.82 -3.00 -3.39
CA THR A 43 -9.57 -2.06 -4.22
C THR A 43 -9.68 -2.58 -5.64
N GLU A 44 -10.78 -2.28 -6.32
CA GLU A 44 -10.89 -2.43 -7.77
C GLU A 44 -10.56 -1.09 -8.41
N LYS A 45 -9.55 -1.05 -9.28
CA LYS A 45 -9.17 0.21 -9.93
C LYS A 45 -10.27 0.71 -10.88
N PRO A 46 -10.50 2.04 -10.96
CA PRO A 46 -11.50 2.61 -11.85
C PRO A 46 -11.36 2.10 -13.29
N GLN A 47 -12.50 1.78 -13.89
CA GLN A 47 -12.58 1.21 -15.25
C GLN A 47 -12.10 2.17 -16.34
N ASP A 48 -12.01 3.47 -16.02
CA ASP A 48 -11.58 4.55 -16.91
C ASP A 48 -10.09 4.89 -16.81
N MET A 49 -9.32 4.18 -15.96
CA MET A 49 -7.87 4.38 -15.87
C MET A 49 -7.14 3.97 -17.15
N LYS A 50 -6.14 4.77 -17.55
CA LYS A 50 -5.28 4.49 -18.71
C LYS A 50 -4.43 3.21 -18.56
N PHE A 51 -4.19 2.78 -17.32
CA PHE A 51 -3.40 1.60 -16.99
C PHE A 51 -4.11 0.85 -15.86
N HIS A 52 -4.13 -0.49 -15.93
CA HIS A 52 -4.65 -1.38 -14.87
C HIS A 52 -6.14 -1.19 -14.53
N ALA A 53 -6.95 -0.73 -15.49
CA ALA A 53 -8.40 -0.58 -15.30
C ALA A 53 -9.06 -1.91 -14.90
N GLY A 54 -9.87 -1.88 -13.83
CA GLY A 54 -10.58 -3.05 -13.31
C GLY A 54 -9.70 -4.09 -12.60
N GLU A 55 -8.41 -3.83 -12.43
CA GLU A 55 -7.54 -4.73 -11.67
C GLU A 55 -7.82 -4.62 -10.17
N ILE A 56 -7.68 -5.76 -9.48
CA ILE A 56 -7.75 -5.83 -8.03
C ILE A 56 -6.36 -5.55 -7.46
N SER A 57 -6.24 -4.50 -6.66
CA SER A 57 -4.98 -4.03 -6.08
C SER A 57 -5.08 -3.74 -4.59
N PHE A 58 -3.93 -3.63 -3.92
CA PHE A 58 -3.89 -2.93 -2.64
C PHE A 58 -4.08 -1.42 -2.88
N PRO A 59 -4.66 -0.69 -1.92
CA PRO A 59 -4.70 0.76 -1.99
C PRO A 59 -3.28 1.33 -1.91
N GLY A 60 -3.04 2.38 -2.69
CA GLY A 60 -1.73 2.99 -2.79
C GLY A 60 -1.44 3.55 -4.18
N GLY A 61 -0.29 4.21 -4.29
CA GLY A 61 0.08 4.94 -5.48
C GLY A 61 1.51 5.45 -5.45
N LYS A 62 1.78 6.48 -6.25
CA LYS A 62 3.13 6.98 -6.51
C LYS A 62 3.50 8.04 -5.47
N LEU A 63 4.77 8.11 -5.15
CA LEU A 63 5.33 9.20 -4.34
C LEU A 63 5.14 10.53 -5.08
N GLU A 64 4.57 11.51 -4.39
CA GLU A 64 4.40 12.89 -4.86
C GLU A 64 5.32 13.86 -4.11
N ASP A 65 5.52 15.07 -4.66
CA ASP A 65 6.45 16.06 -4.09
C ASP A 65 6.03 16.55 -2.69
N ASP A 66 4.73 16.44 -2.37
CA ASP A 66 4.16 16.82 -1.08
C ASP A 66 4.25 15.70 -0.02
N ASP A 67 4.64 14.47 -0.40
CA ASP A 67 4.81 13.36 0.52
C ASP A 67 6.16 13.44 1.25
N SER A 68 6.14 13.33 2.58
CA SER A 68 7.36 13.36 3.40
C SER A 68 8.20 12.09 3.30
N ASP A 69 7.56 10.94 3.11
CA ASP A 69 8.18 9.63 2.88
C ASP A 69 7.19 8.61 2.26
N LEU A 70 7.62 7.36 2.09
CA LEU A 70 6.77 6.30 1.52
C LEU A 70 5.63 5.86 2.44
N LEU A 71 5.71 6.11 3.74
CA LEU A 71 4.60 5.84 4.65
C LEU A 71 3.51 6.88 4.40
N ASP A 72 3.90 8.15 4.28
CA ASP A 72 3.00 9.26 3.94
C ASP A 72 2.28 9.02 2.61
N THR A 73 3.00 8.62 1.56
CA THR A 73 2.40 8.20 0.28
C THR A 73 1.32 7.14 0.43
N ALA A 74 1.60 6.06 1.19
CA ALA A 74 0.63 4.97 1.36
C ALA A 74 -0.62 5.43 2.12
N LEU A 75 -0.45 6.29 3.12
CA LEU A 75 -1.56 6.83 3.90
C LEU A 75 -2.42 7.78 3.08
N ARG A 76 -1.80 8.74 2.36
CA ARG A 76 -2.50 9.68 1.49
C ARG A 76 -3.30 8.97 0.42
N GLU A 77 -2.65 8.12 -0.38
CA GLU A 77 -3.29 7.38 -1.47
C GLU A 77 -4.43 6.48 -0.97
N THR A 78 -4.24 5.82 0.18
CA THR A 78 -5.31 5.01 0.76
C THR A 78 -6.50 5.87 1.20
N SER A 79 -6.26 7.04 1.80
CA SER A 79 -7.34 7.99 2.15
C SER A 79 -8.07 8.48 0.90
N GLU A 80 -7.36 8.77 -0.19
CA GLU A 80 -7.98 9.17 -1.47
C GLU A 80 -8.83 8.06 -2.10
N GLU A 81 -8.37 6.80 -2.07
CA GLU A 81 -9.07 5.68 -2.70
C GLU A 81 -10.27 5.15 -1.87
N ILE A 82 -10.16 5.10 -0.54
CA ILE A 82 -11.16 4.44 0.33
C ILE A 82 -11.61 5.25 1.57
N GLY A 83 -11.13 6.48 1.78
CA GLY A 83 -11.61 7.40 2.82
C GLY A 83 -10.55 7.83 3.83
#